data_AF-A0A2E8Y6X4-F1
#
_entry.id   AF-A0A2E8Y6X4-F1
#
_cell.length_a   1.000
_cell.length_b   1.000
_cell.length_c   1.000
_cell.angle_alpha   90.00
_cell.angle_beta   90.00
_cell.angle_gamma   90.00
#
_symmetry.space_group_name_H-M   'P 1'
#
loop_
_entity.id
_entity.type
_entity.pdbx_description
1 polymer ?
#
loop_
_entity_poly.entity_id
_entity_poly.type
_entity_poly.pdbx_seq_one_letter_code
_entity_poly.pdbx_strand_id
1 'polypeptide(L)'
;MAKCHRKLKEYTEALTLYHQALATEKVAPDATLAIGYTYEEQSKKKDAIKWFQRTYKLYPRTRNASKAHAHLQKEYGISVTLGGSREK
;
A
#
# COMPACT_ATOMS: atom_id res chain seq x y z
N MET A 1 -5.89 -28.76 0.78
CA MET A 1 -6.69 -27.51 0.79
C MET A 1 -6.51 -26.62 2.05
N ALA A 2 -5.68 -26.96 3.05
CA ALA A 2 -5.64 -26.22 4.33
C ALA A 2 -4.79 -24.92 4.36
N LYS A 3 -3.91 -24.66 3.39
CA LYS A 3 -2.95 -23.53 3.46
C LYS A 3 -3.59 -22.15 3.16
N CYS A 4 -4.62 -22.09 2.31
CA CYS A 4 -5.27 -20.83 1.95
C CYS A 4 -6.08 -20.22 3.10
N HIS A 5 -6.75 -21.03 3.93
CA HIS A 5 -7.54 -20.52 5.06
C HIS A 5 -6.68 -19.85 6.13
N ARG A 6 -5.48 -20.38 6.41
CA ARG A 6 -4.56 -19.75 7.37
C ARG A 6 -4.15 -18.35 6.92
N LYS A 7 -3.70 -18.23 5.67
CA LYS A 7 -3.31 -16.95 5.08
C LYS A 7 -4.45 -15.93 5.08
N LEU A 8 -5.66 -16.33 4.68
CA LEU A 8 -6.83 -15.43 4.67
C LEU A 8 -7.20 -14.89 6.06
N LYS A 9 -7.12 -15.74 7.09
CA LYS A 9 -7.35 -15.32 8.47
C LYS A 9 -6.29 -14.29 8.91
N GLU A 10 -5.03 -14.55 8.61
CA GLU A 10 -3.92 -13.66 8.96
C GLU A 10 -3.98 -12.32 8.21
N TYR A 11 -4.39 -12.31 6.93
CA TYR A 11 -4.58 -11.07 6.18
C TYR A 11 -5.67 -10.17 6.78
N THR A 12 -6.77 -10.76 7.25
CA THR A 12 -7.88 -10.00 7.84
C THR A 12 -7.49 -9.40 9.19
N GLU A 13 -6.76 -10.17 10.01
CA GLU A 13 -6.24 -9.71 11.29
C GLU A 13 -5.17 -8.63 11.11
N ALA A 14 -4.25 -8.81 10.16
CA ALA A 14 -3.23 -7.83 9.79
C ALA A 14 -3.85 -6.50 9.34
N LEU A 15 -4.86 -6.55 8.46
CA LEU A 15 -5.59 -5.34 8.04
C LEU A 15 -6.21 -4.62 9.24
N THR A 16 -6.80 -5.34 10.19
CA THR A 16 -7.39 -4.74 11.41
C THR A 16 -6.33 -4.01 12.23
N LEU A 17 -5.17 -4.63 12.45
CA LEU A 17 -4.05 -4.01 13.17
C LEU A 17 -3.52 -2.78 12.44
N TYR A 18 -3.38 -2.84 11.11
CA TYR A 18 -2.95 -1.68 10.32
C TYR A 18 -3.99 -0.55 10.38
N HIS A 19 -5.28 -0.85 10.37
CA HIS A 19 -6.34 0.15 10.54
C HIS A 19 -6.27 0.85 11.89
N GLN A 20 -5.93 0.14 12.97
CA GLN A 20 -5.66 0.77 14.27
C GLN A 20 -4.39 1.63 14.22
N ALA A 21 -3.33 1.18 13.53
CA ALA A 21 -2.11 1.95 13.36
C ALA A 21 -2.33 3.24 12.54
N LEU A 22 -3.30 3.26 11.61
CA LEU A 22 -3.68 4.49 10.89
C LEU A 22 -4.15 5.62 11.82
N ALA A 23 -4.65 5.30 13.02
CA ALA A 23 -5.03 6.32 14.01
C ALA A 23 -3.80 7.07 14.56
N THR A 24 -2.60 6.49 14.43
CA THR A 24 -1.35 7.12 14.86
C THR A 24 -0.62 7.70 13.66
N GLU A 25 -0.65 9.02 13.48
CA GLU A 25 -0.08 9.70 12.30
C GLU A 25 1.38 9.35 12.00
N LYS A 26 2.18 9.08 13.05
CA LYS A 26 3.59 8.71 12.92
C LYS A 26 3.81 7.37 12.20
N VAL A 27 2.90 6.41 12.37
CA VAL A 27 2.98 5.06 11.76
C VAL A 27 1.95 4.85 10.66
N ALA A 28 0.97 5.74 10.53
CA ALA A 28 -0.03 5.72 9.49
C ALA A 28 0.53 5.58 8.05
N PRO A 29 1.61 6.25 7.61
CA PRO A 29 2.19 6.02 6.28
C PRO A 29 2.74 4.60 6.09
N ASP A 30 3.24 3.98 7.17
CA ASP A 30 3.74 2.61 7.14
C ASP A 30 2.61 1.60 7.08
N ALA A 31 1.60 1.78 7.93
CA ALA A 31 0.37 0.99 7.93
C ALA A 31 -0.35 1.05 6.58
N THR A 32 -0.47 2.24 5.96
CA THR A 32 -1.16 2.40 4.66
C THR A 32 -0.42 1.64 3.55
N LEU A 33 0.93 1.65 3.58
CA LEU A 33 1.75 0.90 2.63
C LEU A 33 1.61 -0.62 2.84
N ALA A 34 1.64 -1.07 4.09
CA ALA A 34 1.48 -2.48 4.45
C ALA A 34 0.11 -3.03 4.02
N ILE A 35 -0.96 -2.25 4.23
CA ILE A 35 -2.31 -2.58 3.73
C ILE A 35 -2.30 -2.85 2.22
N GLY A 36 -1.62 -2.00 1.44
CA GLY A 36 -1.47 -2.18 0.00
C GLY A 36 -0.84 -3.52 -0.37
N TYR A 37 0.26 -3.90 0.30
CA TYR A 37 0.90 -5.20 0.12
C TYR A 37 0.00 -6.37 0.53
N THR A 38 -0.73 -6.24 1.64
CA THR A 38 -1.67 -7.28 2.08
C THR A 38 -2.81 -7.48 1.09
N TYR A 39 -3.28 -6.43 0.42
CA TYR A 39 -4.28 -6.57 -0.66
C TYR A 39 -3.68 -7.22 -1.91
N GLU A 40 -2.43 -6.94 -2.24
CA GLU A 40 -1.72 -7.60 -3.34
C GLU A 40 -1.58 -9.10 -3.10
N GLU A 41 -1.18 -9.52 -1.91
CA GLU A 41 -1.11 -10.92 -1.51
C GLU A 41 -2.47 -11.63 -1.55
N GLN A 42 -3.56 -10.89 -1.27
CA GLN A 42 -4.94 -11.37 -1.43
C GLN A 42 -5.41 -11.44 -2.89
N SER A 43 -4.53 -11.22 -3.87
CA SER A 43 -4.87 -11.07 -5.29
C SER A 43 -5.84 -9.92 -5.60
N LYS A 44 -6.06 -9.00 -4.65
CA LYS A 44 -6.91 -7.81 -4.79
C LYS A 44 -6.09 -6.62 -5.28
N LYS A 45 -5.54 -6.78 -6.49
CA LYS A 45 -4.71 -5.77 -7.17
C LYS A 45 -5.36 -4.38 -7.24
N LYS A 46 -6.66 -4.32 -7.53
CA LYS A 46 -7.42 -3.05 -7.64
C LYS A 46 -7.44 -2.28 -6.32
N ASP A 47 -7.64 -2.98 -5.20
CA ASP A 47 -7.66 -2.36 -3.88
C ASP A 47 -6.24 -1.96 -3.45
N ALA A 48 -5.24 -2.81 -3.72
CA ALA A 48 -3.83 -2.50 -3.47
C ALA A 48 -3.41 -1.18 -4.14
N ILE A 49 -3.74 -1.01 -5.43
CA ILE A 49 -3.42 0.21 -6.19
C ILE A 49 -4.05 1.44 -5.54
N LYS A 50 -5.33 1.36 -5.16
CA LYS A 50 -6.02 2.47 -4.47
C LYS A 50 -5.33 2.84 -3.16
N TRP A 51 -4.92 1.85 -2.38
CA TRP A 51 -4.21 2.08 -1.13
C TRP A 51 -2.83 2.69 -1.34
N PHE A 52 -2.05 2.21 -2.31
CA PHE A 52 -0.75 2.83 -2.64
C PHE A 52 -0.89 4.28 -3.11
N GLN A 53 -1.89 4.57 -3.95
CA GLN A 53 -2.21 5.95 -4.35
C GLN A 53 -2.63 6.81 -3.16
N ARG A 54 -3.38 6.23 -2.21
CA ARG A 54 -3.81 6.92 -0.98
C ARG A 54 -2.62 7.21 -0.07
N THR A 55 -1.68 6.27 0.11
CA THR A 55 -0.42 6.51 0.84
C THR A 55 0.32 7.70 0.27
N TYR A 56 0.42 7.77 -1.06
CA TYR A 56 1.08 8.88 -1.75
C TYR A 56 0.35 10.22 -1.56
N LYS A 57 -0.99 10.24 -1.66
CA LYS A 57 -1.79 11.46 -1.49
C LYS A 57 -1.84 11.97 -0.05
N LEU A 58 -1.96 11.07 0.93
CA LEU A 58 -2.06 11.42 2.35
C LEU A 58 -0.69 11.77 2.94
N TYR A 59 0.37 11.08 2.51
CA TYR A 59 1.70 11.20 3.10
C TYR A 59 2.80 11.51 2.07
N PRO A 60 2.64 12.57 1.24
CA PRO A 60 3.54 12.85 0.12
C PRO A 60 4.99 13.14 0.55
N ARG A 61 5.21 13.52 1.81
CA ARG A 61 6.53 13.87 2.37
C ARG A 61 7.23 12.72 3.09
N THR A 62 6.72 11.50 2.95
CA THR A 62 7.26 10.31 3.63
C THR A 62 8.01 9.40 2.67
N ARG A 63 9.01 8.68 3.18
CA ARG A 63 9.75 7.67 2.41
C ARG A 63 8.82 6.55 1.90
N ASN A 64 7.72 6.29 2.59
CA ASN A 64 6.71 5.29 2.22
C ASN A 64 5.94 5.69 0.97
N ALA A 65 5.68 6.98 0.73
CA ALA A 65 5.08 7.44 -0.52
C ALA A 65 5.98 7.16 -1.72
N SER A 66 7.30 7.40 -1.61
CA SER A 66 8.26 7.05 -2.67
C SER A 66 8.29 5.53 -2.93
N LYS A 67 8.23 4.71 -1.86
CA LYS A 67 8.14 3.25 -1.99
C LYS A 67 6.86 2.80 -2.69
N ALA A 68 5.70 3.35 -2.30
CA ALA A 68 4.41 3.05 -2.92
C ALA A 68 4.42 3.37 -4.41
N HIS A 69 4.99 4.53 -4.78
CA HIS A 69 5.12 4.94 -6.18
C HIS A 69 6.04 4.01 -6.98
N ALA A 70 7.22 3.69 -6.45
CA ALA A 70 8.16 2.77 -7.10
C ALA A 70 7.55 1.37 -7.29
N HIS A 71 6.80 0.88 -6.28
CA HIS A 71 6.10 -0.40 -6.35
C HIS A 71 4.98 -0.38 -7.40
N LEU A 72 4.16 0.68 -7.44
CA LEU A 72 3.13 0.88 -8.46
C LEU A 72 3.69 0.89 -9.87
N GLN A 73 4.82 1.57 -10.07
CA GLN A 73 5.49 1.62 -11.37
C GLN A 73 6.06 0.25 -11.75
N LYS A 74 6.72 -0.43 -10.82
CA LYS A 74 7.40 -1.71 -11.10
C LYS A 74 6.42 -2.86 -11.31
N GLU A 75 5.45 -3.05 -10.42
CA GLU A 75 4.54 -4.20 -10.45
C GLU A 75 3.33 -3.98 -11.35
N TYR A 76 2.86 -2.73 -11.46
CA TYR A 76 1.62 -2.42 -12.18
C TYR A 76 1.84 -1.56 -13.42
N GLY A 77 3.05 -1.03 -13.65
CA GLY A 77 3.31 -0.10 -14.75
C GLY A 77 2.61 1.26 -14.58
N ILE A 78 2.12 1.57 -13.37
CA ILE A 78 1.34 2.78 -13.11
C ILE A 78 2.26 3.87 -12.58
N SER A 79 2.60 4.84 -13.41
CA SER A 79 3.26 6.06 -12.98
C SER A 79 2.22 7.04 -12.44
N VAL A 80 2.14 7.19 -11.11
CA VAL A 80 1.33 8.25 -10.49
C VAL A 80 2.14 9.54 -10.48
N THR A 81 2.38 10.11 -11.65
CA THR A 81 3.11 11.37 -11.83
C THR A 81 2.12 12.52 -11.66
N LEU A 82 2.21 13.25 -10.53
CA LEU A 82 1.80 14.66 -10.56
C LEU A 82 2.74 15.37 -11.52
N GLY A 83 2.20 16.16 -12.45
CA GLY A 83 2.95 16.82 -13.49
C GLY A 83 4.23 17.50 -12.99
N GLY A 84 5.35 17.16 -13.64
CA GLY A 84 6.60 17.91 -13.61
C GLY A 84 7.66 17.38 -12.65
N SER A 85 8.59 16.55 -13.17
CA SER A 85 10.00 16.95 -13.29
C SER A 85 10.88 15.83 -13.85
N ARG A 86 11.18 15.99 -15.14
CA ARG A 86 12.47 15.74 -15.83
C ARG A 86 13.08 14.34 -15.77
N GLU A 87 12.91 13.67 -16.90
CA GLU A 87 14.03 13.14 -17.69
C GLU A 87 15.24 14.10 -17.63
N LYS A 88 16.41 13.57 -17.27
CA LYS A 88 17.72 14.14 -17.57
C LYS A 88 18.64 13.01 -18.00
#